data_AF-D1LER9-F1
#
_entry.id   AF-D1LER9-F1
#
_cell.length_a   1.000
_cell.length_b   1.000
_cell.length_c   1.000
_cell.angle_alpha   90.00
_cell.angle_beta   90.00
_cell.angle_gamma   90.00
#
_symmetry.space_group_name_H-M   'P 1'
#
loop_
_entity.id
_entity.type
_entity.pdbx_description
1 polymer ?
#
loop_
_entity_poly.entity_id
_entity_poly.type
_entity_poly.pdbx_seq_one_letter_code
_entity_poly.pdbx_strand_id
1 'polypeptide(L)'
;LATLMAEAEAKGIYGERLAAIEADWTKNANIKLFSEAVIDAIKESSLPDKQKAISEFTRQVNPLSETSHKEARRIARSILGKDIYFNWDVSRTKEGYYRYIGGTQCAVMRGRAYAPYADLIWMESALPDYDQAKEFAAGIKSKYPDQWLAYNLSPSF
;
A
#
# COMPACT_ATOMS: atom_id res chain seq x y z
N LEU A 1 17.67 -2.04 -5.60
CA LEU A 1 17.42 -3.45 -5.92
C LEU A 1 17.82 -3.81 -7.35
N ALA A 2 17.18 -3.27 -8.39
CA ALA A 2 17.43 -3.67 -9.78
C ALA A 2 18.93 -3.68 -10.20
N THR A 3 19.68 -2.62 -9.88
CA THR A 3 21.14 -2.57 -10.14
C THR A 3 21.90 -3.69 -9.44
N LEU A 4 21.61 -3.94 -8.16
CA LEU A 4 22.23 -5.02 -7.38
C LEU A 4 21.96 -6.39 -8.01
N MET A 5 20.74 -6.62 -8.49
CA MET A 5 20.36 -7.87 -9.16
C MET A 5 21.12 -8.04 -10.48
N ALA A 6 21.16 -7.00 -11.31
CA ALA A 6 21.88 -7.02 -12.58
C ALA A 6 23.39 -7.25 -12.40
N GLU A 7 24.00 -6.62 -11.40
CA GLU A 7 25.41 -6.85 -11.05
C GLU A 7 25.69 -8.28 -10.57
N ALA A 8 24.75 -8.87 -9.81
CA ALA A 8 24.86 -10.25 -9.36
C ALA A 8 24.75 -11.23 -10.53
N GLU A 9 23.80 -11.02 -11.44
CA GLU A 9 23.64 -11.82 -12.66
C GLU A 9 24.88 -11.71 -13.56
N ALA A 10 25.43 -10.50 -13.75
CA ALA A 10 26.66 -10.29 -14.51
C ALA A 10 27.88 -11.04 -13.92
N LYS A 11 27.85 -11.35 -12.62
CA LYS A 11 28.85 -12.17 -11.92
C LYS A 11 28.53 -13.67 -11.92
N GLY A 12 27.51 -14.10 -12.66
CA GLY A 12 27.13 -15.51 -12.78
C GLY A 12 26.28 -16.04 -11.61
N ILE A 13 25.64 -15.15 -10.84
CA ILE A 13 24.74 -15.53 -9.74
C ILE A 13 23.31 -15.66 -10.26
N TYR A 14 22.73 -16.83 -10.10
CA TYR A 14 21.39 -17.16 -10.60
C TYR A 14 20.63 -18.07 -9.60
N GLY A 15 19.35 -18.31 -9.88
CA GLY A 15 18.49 -19.23 -9.13
C GLY A 15 18.34 -18.80 -7.67
N GLU A 16 18.39 -19.77 -6.75
CA GLU A 16 18.20 -19.54 -5.31
C GLU A 16 19.16 -18.52 -4.71
N ARG A 17 20.41 -18.45 -5.20
CA ARG A 17 21.39 -17.47 -4.72
C ARG A 17 21.00 -16.04 -5.07
N LEU A 18 20.43 -15.83 -6.25
CA LEU A 18 19.93 -14.52 -6.67
C LEU A 18 18.66 -14.14 -5.90
N ALA A 19 17.77 -15.10 -5.67
CA ALA A 19 16.59 -14.89 -4.82
C ALA A 19 16.95 -14.54 -3.36
N ALA A 20 18.02 -15.14 -2.82
CA ALA A 20 18.52 -14.82 -1.48
C ALA A 20 19.03 -13.37 -1.37
N ILE A 21 19.70 -12.85 -2.41
CA ILE A 21 20.12 -11.45 -2.47
C ILE A 21 18.91 -10.51 -2.46
N GLU A 22 17.87 -10.81 -3.24
CA GLU A 22 16.63 -10.01 -3.24
C GLU A 22 15.93 -10.05 -1.88
N ALA A 23 15.84 -11.22 -1.25
CA ALA A 23 15.22 -11.39 0.05
C ALA A 23 15.97 -10.61 1.15
N ASP A 24 17.30 -10.69 1.17
CA ASP A 24 18.14 -9.94 2.12
C ASP A 24 18.02 -8.43 1.91
N TRP A 25 18.11 -7.97 0.65
CA TRP A 25 17.91 -6.56 0.34
C TRP A 25 16.53 -6.07 0.78
N THR A 26 15.47 -6.84 0.51
CA THR A 26 14.09 -6.50 0.86
C THR A 26 13.91 -6.39 2.38
N LYS A 27 14.48 -7.33 3.13
CA LYS A 27 14.47 -7.32 4.59
C LYS A 27 15.18 -6.08 5.14
N ASN A 28 16.36 -5.74 4.61
CA ASN A 28 17.17 -4.63 5.08
C ASN A 28 16.61 -3.26 4.64
N ALA A 29 15.93 -3.19 3.49
CA ALA A 29 15.32 -1.97 2.98
C ALA A 29 14.12 -1.47 3.80
N ASN A 30 13.55 -2.31 4.69
CA ASN A 30 12.41 -1.97 5.54
C ASN A 30 11.26 -1.31 4.75
N ILE A 31 10.87 -1.97 3.64
CA ILE A 31 9.83 -1.47 2.73
C ILE A 31 8.52 -1.32 3.49
N LYS A 32 7.91 -0.15 3.39
CA LYS A 32 6.64 0.20 4.05
C LYS A 32 5.87 1.22 3.21
N LEU A 33 4.61 1.46 3.55
CA LEU A 33 3.85 2.57 2.98
C LEU A 33 4.45 3.91 3.42
N PHE A 34 4.29 4.94 2.60
CA PHE A 34 4.72 6.29 2.97
C PHE A 34 4.04 6.75 4.27
N SER A 35 2.76 6.43 4.47
CA SER A 35 2.02 6.75 5.68
C SER A 35 2.64 6.11 6.93
N GLU A 36 3.07 4.86 6.84
CA GLU A 36 3.74 4.15 7.93
C GLU A 36 5.09 4.79 8.25
N ALA A 37 5.87 5.16 7.23
CA ALA A 37 7.14 5.87 7.41
C ALA A 37 6.96 7.24 8.09
N VAL A 38 5.88 7.97 7.77
CA VAL A 38 5.54 9.24 8.45
C VAL A 38 5.14 8.98 9.90
N ILE A 39 4.31 7.97 10.17
CA ILE A 39 3.90 7.62 11.53
C ILE A 39 5.11 7.26 12.39
N ASP A 40 6.05 6.47 11.86
CA ASP A 40 7.30 6.13 12.55
C ASP A 40 8.14 7.38 12.83
N ALA A 41 8.30 8.27 11.84
CA ALA A 41 9.02 9.53 12.01
C ALA A 41 8.37 10.44 13.07
N ILE A 42 7.03 10.47 13.17
CA ILE A 42 6.32 11.20 14.23
C ILE A 42 6.62 10.57 15.60
N LYS A 43 6.57 9.24 15.71
CA LYS A 43 6.87 8.52 16.96
C LYS A 43 8.30 8.78 17.45
N GLU A 44 9.26 8.87 16.53
CA GLU A 44 10.68 9.12 16.81
C GLU A 44 11.02 10.61 17.01
N SER A 45 10.11 11.52 16.64
CA SER A 45 10.34 12.96 16.77
C SER A 45 10.32 13.46 18.22
N SER A 46 10.75 14.72 18.41
CA SER A 46 10.64 15.47 19.65
C SER A 46 9.28 16.18 19.82
N LEU A 47 8.28 15.88 18.99
CA LEU A 47 6.96 16.49 19.10
C LEU A 47 6.34 16.14 20.48
N PRO A 48 5.71 17.13 21.16
CA PRO A 48 5.14 16.93 22.49
C PRO A 48 3.91 16.03 22.47
N ASP A 49 3.02 16.18 21.47
CA ASP A 49 1.81 15.37 21.33
C ASP A 49 1.83 14.59 20.01
N LYS A 50 2.47 13.42 20.06
CA LYS A 50 2.65 12.51 18.93
C LYS A 50 1.34 11.89 18.46
N GLN A 51 0.42 11.61 19.39
CA GLN A 51 -0.85 10.98 19.04
C GLN A 51 -1.74 11.94 18.27
N LYS A 52 -1.80 13.22 18.69
CA LYS A 52 -2.51 14.25 17.93
C LYS A 52 -1.90 14.46 16.55
N ALA A 53 -0.56 14.47 16.44
CA ALA A 53 0.12 14.58 15.15
C ALA A 53 -0.20 13.40 14.21
N ILE A 54 -0.20 12.16 14.72
CA ILE A 54 -0.59 10.97 13.95
C ILE A 54 -2.04 11.08 13.48
N SER A 55 -2.97 11.43 14.38
CA SER A 55 -4.39 11.59 14.04
C SER A 55 -4.62 12.67 12.98
N GLU A 56 -3.91 13.80 13.08
CA GLU A 56 -4.02 14.88 12.09
C GLU A 56 -3.49 14.47 10.71
N PHE A 57 -2.42 13.68 10.68
CA PHE A 57 -1.89 13.10 9.45
C PHE A 57 -2.87 12.08 8.84
N THR A 58 -3.31 11.08 9.61
CA THR A 58 -4.13 9.97 9.10
C THR A 58 -5.56 10.38 8.73
N ARG A 59 -6.06 11.46 9.33
CA ARG A 59 -7.32 12.11 8.90
C ARG A 59 -7.26 12.56 7.44
N GLN A 60 -6.10 13.03 6.98
CA GLN A 60 -5.89 13.55 5.63
C GLN A 60 -5.26 12.51 4.68
N VAL A 61 -4.49 11.57 5.22
CA VAL A 61 -3.76 10.55 4.46
C VAL A 61 -4.19 9.17 4.94
N ASN A 62 -5.13 8.57 4.20
CA ASN A 62 -5.62 7.21 4.43
C ASN A 62 -5.98 6.53 3.10
N PRO A 63 -6.25 5.20 3.08
CA PRO A 63 -6.50 4.46 1.85
C PRO A 63 -7.65 4.98 0.98
N LEU A 64 -8.57 5.75 1.55
CA LEU A 64 -9.78 6.24 0.88
C LEU A 64 -9.79 7.77 0.69
N SER A 65 -8.70 8.45 1.08
CA SER A 65 -8.58 9.91 1.04
C SER A 65 -8.32 10.49 -0.35
N GLU A 66 -7.94 9.65 -1.33
CA GLU A 66 -7.53 10.08 -2.68
C GLU A 66 -6.32 11.04 -2.68
N THR A 67 -5.63 11.15 -1.54
CA THR A 67 -4.48 12.03 -1.33
C THR A 67 -3.26 11.56 -2.13
N SER A 68 -2.76 12.42 -3.02
CA SER A 68 -1.55 12.13 -3.78
C SER A 68 -0.30 12.09 -2.90
N HIS A 69 0.77 11.44 -3.37
CA HIS A 69 2.05 11.40 -2.65
C HIS A 69 2.66 12.80 -2.44
N LYS A 70 2.51 13.71 -3.42
CA LYS A 70 3.01 15.09 -3.32
C LYS A 70 2.29 15.85 -2.20
N GLU A 71 0.97 15.66 -2.10
CA GLU A 71 0.13 16.20 -1.03
C GLU A 71 0.53 15.62 0.33
N ALA A 72 0.61 14.28 0.43
CA ALA A 72 0.99 13.59 1.67
C ALA A 72 2.37 14.04 2.18
N ARG A 73 3.35 14.24 1.28
CA ARG A 73 4.67 14.80 1.65
C ARG A 73 4.58 16.20 2.24
N ARG A 74 3.72 17.07 1.69
CA ARG A 74 3.56 18.42 2.22
C ARG A 74 2.94 18.39 3.62
N ILE A 75 1.92 17.56 3.82
CA ILE A 75 1.27 17.37 5.13
C ILE A 75 2.28 16.83 6.15
N ALA A 76 3.07 15.82 5.77
CA ALA A 76 4.12 15.27 6.62
C ALA A 76 5.16 16.35 6.99
N ARG A 77 5.60 17.17 6.01
CA ARG A 77 6.54 18.27 6.25
C ARG A 77 5.96 19.34 7.18
N SER A 78 4.67 19.68 7.06
CA SER A 78 4.06 20.65 7.97
C SER A 78 3.98 20.15 9.41
N ILE A 79 3.91 18.83 9.61
CA ILE A 79 3.86 18.21 10.95
C ILE A 79 5.27 18.05 11.53
N LEU A 80 6.22 17.54 10.74
CA LEU A 80 7.57 17.17 11.19
C LEU A 80 8.59 18.31 11.06
N GLY A 81 8.28 19.37 10.32
CA GLY A 81 9.19 20.47 10.00
C GLY A 81 10.31 20.11 9.01
N LYS A 82 10.34 18.87 8.52
CA LYS A 82 11.36 18.36 7.58
C LYS A 82 10.78 17.28 6.67
N ASP A 83 11.47 17.02 5.57
CA ASP A 83 11.16 15.86 4.73
C ASP A 83 11.66 14.58 5.39
N ILE A 84 10.87 13.52 5.22
CA ILE A 84 11.32 12.16 5.53
C ILE A 84 11.88 11.49 4.28
N TYR A 85 12.88 10.63 4.48
CA TYR A 85 13.37 9.78 3.42
C TYR A 85 12.29 8.75 3.06
N PHE A 86 12.00 8.68 1.77
CA PHE A 86 11.15 7.65 1.20
C PHE A 86 11.42 7.58 -0.29
N ASN A 87 11.76 6.38 -0.78
CA ASN A 87 12.03 6.15 -2.19
C ASN A 87 11.45 4.77 -2.58
N TRP A 88 10.41 4.75 -3.41
CA TRP A 88 9.80 3.53 -3.92
C TRP A 88 10.46 3.02 -5.21
N ASP A 89 11.32 3.81 -5.86
CA ASP A 89 11.95 3.44 -7.13
C ASP A 89 13.09 2.45 -6.92
N VAL A 90 13.73 2.52 -5.75
CA VAL A 90 14.84 1.63 -5.38
C VAL A 90 14.41 0.19 -5.14
N SER A 91 13.12 -0.04 -4.84
CA SER A 91 12.54 -1.37 -4.56
C SER A 91 11.85 -2.02 -5.76
N ARG A 92 11.93 -1.41 -6.95
CA ARG A 92 11.37 -1.97 -8.18
C ARG A 92 11.97 -3.33 -8.52
N THR A 93 11.14 -4.19 -9.11
CA THR A 93 11.58 -5.48 -9.65
C THR A 93 12.49 -5.27 -10.86
N LYS A 94 13.11 -6.35 -11.36
CA LYS A 94 13.96 -6.29 -12.56
C LYS A 94 13.20 -5.83 -13.80
N GLU A 95 11.89 -6.11 -13.88
CA GLU A 95 10.99 -5.65 -14.95
C GLU A 95 10.55 -4.20 -14.76
N GLY A 96 10.87 -3.58 -13.61
CA GLY A 96 10.50 -2.21 -13.30
C GLY A 96 9.16 -2.05 -12.57
N TYR A 97 8.55 -3.13 -12.08
CA TYR A 97 7.29 -3.04 -11.33
C TYR A 97 7.50 -2.44 -9.94
N TYR A 98 6.58 -1.60 -9.51
CA TYR A 98 6.52 -1.09 -8.14
C TYR A 98 6.01 -2.16 -7.17
N ARG A 99 6.51 -2.12 -5.94
CA ARG A 99 5.93 -2.89 -4.84
C ARG A 99 4.57 -2.30 -4.47
N TYR A 100 3.60 -3.16 -4.22
CA TYR A 100 2.22 -2.78 -3.97
C TYR A 100 1.64 -3.61 -2.82
N ILE A 101 1.01 -2.95 -1.85
CA ILE A 101 0.29 -3.61 -0.77
C ILE A 101 -1.17 -3.73 -1.20
N GLY A 102 -1.58 -4.96 -1.49
CA GLY A 102 -2.96 -5.32 -1.83
C GLY A 102 -3.85 -5.46 -0.58
N GLY A 103 -4.92 -6.24 -0.72
CA GLY A 103 -5.87 -6.53 0.36
C GLY A 103 -7.17 -5.72 0.27
N THR A 104 -8.07 -5.94 1.24
CA THR A 104 -9.45 -5.44 1.20
C THR A 104 -9.53 -3.92 1.06
N GLN A 105 -8.76 -3.16 1.83
CA GLN A 105 -8.77 -1.69 1.75
C GLN A 105 -8.35 -1.17 0.37
N CYS A 106 -7.35 -1.81 -0.25
CA CYS A 106 -6.95 -1.49 -1.61
C CYS A 106 -8.07 -1.80 -2.63
N ALA A 107 -8.73 -2.96 -2.48
CA ALA A 107 -9.85 -3.33 -3.33
C ALA A 107 -11.05 -2.39 -3.16
N VAL A 108 -11.36 -1.95 -1.93
CA VAL A 108 -12.41 -0.95 -1.67
C VAL A 108 -12.08 0.37 -2.37
N MET A 109 -10.85 0.85 -2.26
CA MET A 109 -10.41 2.08 -2.93
C MET A 109 -10.64 1.98 -4.45
N ARG A 110 -10.20 0.88 -5.07
CA ARG A 110 -10.39 0.65 -6.51
C ARG A 110 -11.85 0.48 -6.89
N GLY A 111 -12.61 -0.31 -6.14
CA GLY A 111 -14.03 -0.53 -6.39
C GLY A 111 -14.85 0.77 -6.32
N ARG A 112 -14.51 1.69 -5.39
CA ARG A 112 -15.13 3.03 -5.35
C ARG A 112 -14.77 3.89 -6.56
N ALA A 113 -13.57 3.75 -7.10
CA ALA A 113 -13.17 4.46 -8.31
C ALA A 113 -13.86 3.87 -9.56
N TYR A 114 -14.17 2.57 -9.56
CA TYR A 114 -14.82 1.88 -10.67
C TYR A 114 -16.35 1.98 -10.64
N ALA A 115 -16.96 2.14 -9.46
CA ALA A 115 -18.41 2.18 -9.28
C ALA A 115 -19.18 3.10 -10.25
N PRO A 116 -18.70 4.34 -10.58
CA PRO A 116 -19.41 5.20 -11.54
C PRO A 116 -19.46 4.66 -12.99
N TYR A 117 -18.72 3.60 -13.29
CA TYR A 117 -18.52 3.07 -14.65
C TYR A 117 -18.88 1.58 -14.76
N ALA A 118 -19.39 0.96 -13.69
CA ALA A 118 -19.70 -0.46 -13.67
C ALA A 118 -20.98 -0.73 -12.89
N ASP A 119 -21.91 -1.46 -13.50
CA ASP A 119 -23.17 -1.84 -12.87
C ASP A 119 -22.95 -2.72 -11.63
N LEU A 120 -21.94 -3.60 -11.68
CA LEU A 120 -21.54 -4.46 -10.58
C LEU A 120 -20.04 -4.32 -10.29
N ILE A 121 -19.69 -4.40 -9.00
CA ILE A 121 -18.29 -4.48 -8.55
C ILE A 121 -18.03 -5.86 -7.95
N TRP A 122 -16.91 -6.47 -8.33
CA TRP A 122 -16.41 -7.74 -7.81
C TRP A 122 -14.97 -7.57 -7.31
N MET A 123 -14.68 -8.12 -6.13
CA MET A 123 -13.34 -8.33 -5.61
C MET A 123 -13.08 -9.84 -5.54
N GLU A 124 -12.02 -10.31 -6.20
CA GLU A 124 -11.54 -11.69 -6.03
C GLU A 124 -11.07 -11.92 -4.59
N SER A 125 -11.39 -13.08 -4.02
CA SER A 125 -11.00 -13.45 -2.65
C SER A 125 -10.24 -14.78 -2.64
N ALA A 126 -9.27 -14.91 -1.73
CA ALA A 126 -8.48 -16.13 -1.61
C ALA A 126 -9.24 -17.26 -0.91
N LEU A 127 -10.18 -16.91 -0.03
CA LEU A 127 -10.98 -17.83 0.79
C LEU A 127 -12.43 -17.32 0.86
N PRO A 128 -13.41 -18.20 1.17
CA PRO A 128 -14.78 -17.81 1.44
C PRO A 128 -14.93 -17.19 2.84
N ASP A 129 -14.26 -16.05 3.07
CA ASP A 129 -14.27 -15.32 4.34
C ASP A 129 -15.40 -14.27 4.37
N TYR A 130 -16.40 -14.53 5.22
CA TYR A 130 -17.55 -13.64 5.38
C TYR A 130 -17.17 -12.26 5.91
N ASP A 131 -16.22 -12.17 6.83
CA ASP A 131 -15.85 -10.89 7.44
C ASP A 131 -15.12 -10.01 6.42
N GLN A 132 -14.26 -10.60 5.58
CA GLN A 132 -13.65 -9.91 4.45
C GLN A 132 -14.72 -9.45 3.43
N ALA A 133 -15.69 -10.31 3.09
CA ALA A 133 -16.78 -9.96 2.18
C ALA A 133 -17.63 -8.80 2.71
N LYS A 134 -17.92 -8.82 4.01
CA LYS A 134 -18.67 -7.77 4.71
C LYS A 134 -17.88 -6.46 4.76
N GLU A 135 -16.58 -6.51 5.06
CA GLU A 135 -15.70 -5.34 5.05
C GLU A 135 -15.68 -4.69 3.66
N PHE A 136 -15.50 -5.49 2.61
CA PHE A 136 -15.51 -5.00 1.23
C PHE A 136 -16.84 -4.35 0.86
N ALA A 137 -17.95 -5.04 1.13
CA ALA A 137 -19.30 -4.55 0.82
C ALA A 137 -19.61 -3.24 1.56
N ALA A 138 -19.32 -3.18 2.86
CA ALA A 138 -19.49 -1.97 3.66
C ALA A 138 -18.60 -0.82 3.15
N GLY A 139 -17.35 -1.14 2.79
CA GLY A 139 -16.41 -0.19 2.22
C GLY A 139 -16.92 0.45 0.93
N ILE A 140 -17.45 -0.32 -0.02
CA ILE A 140 -18.03 0.24 -1.25
C ILE A 140 -19.32 1.02 -0.95
N LYS A 141 -20.24 0.38 -0.22
CA LYS A 141 -21.59 0.92 0.02
C LYS A 141 -21.62 2.18 0.88
N SER A 142 -20.59 2.46 1.68
CA SER A 142 -20.53 3.71 2.43
C SER A 142 -20.38 4.95 1.52
N LYS A 143 -19.90 4.80 0.28
CA LYS A 143 -19.85 5.87 -0.74
C LYS A 143 -20.94 5.68 -1.81
N TYR A 144 -21.26 4.43 -2.15
CA TYR A 144 -22.27 4.09 -3.16
C TYR A 144 -23.27 3.06 -2.60
N PRO A 145 -24.27 3.48 -1.80
CA PRO A 145 -25.17 2.57 -1.07
C PRO A 145 -25.88 1.55 -1.96
N ASP A 146 -26.28 1.99 -3.15
CA ASP A 146 -27.04 1.19 -4.12
C ASP A 146 -26.15 0.37 -5.07
N GLN A 147 -24.83 0.45 -4.95
CA GLN A 147 -23.90 -0.30 -5.81
C GLN A 147 -24.17 -1.80 -5.70
N TRP A 148 -24.44 -2.46 -6.83
CA TRP A 148 -24.55 -3.91 -6.87
C TRP A 148 -23.16 -4.53 -6.79
N LEU A 149 -23.09 -5.65 -6.07
CA LEU A 149 -21.85 -6.39 -5.84
C LEU A 149 -22.04 -7.81 -6.38
N ALA A 150 -20.98 -8.36 -6.95
CA ALA A 150 -20.91 -9.76 -7.34
C ALA A 150 -19.88 -10.50 -6.48
N TYR A 151 -20.12 -11.79 -6.23
CA TYR A 151 -19.27 -12.64 -5.42
C TYR A 151 -19.03 -13.97 -6.12
N ASN A 152 -17.77 -14.38 -6.20
CA ASN A 152 -17.37 -15.65 -6.80
C ASN A 152 -17.39 -16.77 -5.75
N LEU A 153 -18.22 -17.79 -5.97
CA LEU A 153 -18.17 -19.05 -5.22
C LEU A 153 -17.15 -19.98 -5.88
N SER A 154 -15.87 -19.66 -5.71
CA SER A 154 -14.80 -20.35 -6.44
C SER A 154 -14.76 -21.84 -6.12
N PRO A 155 -14.65 -22.72 -7.13
CA PRO A 155 -14.44 -24.15 -6.91
C PRO A 155 -13.00 -24.48 -6.46
N SER A 156 -12.10 -23.48 -6.39
CA SER A 156 -10.70 -23.65 -5.97
C SER A 156 -10.45 -23.43 -4.48
N PHE A 157 -11.49 -23.17 -3.68
CA PHE A 157 -11.38 -22.99 -2.23
C PHE A 157 -10.96 -24.29 -1.51
#